data_AF-A0A378N258-F1
#
_entry.id   AF-A0A378N258-F1
#
_cell.length_a   1.000
_cell.length_b   1.000
_cell.length_c   1.000
_cell.angle_alpha   90.00
_cell.angle_beta   90.00
_cell.angle_gamma   90.00
#
_symmetry.space_group_name_H-M   'P 1'
#
loop_
_entity.id
_entity.type
_entity.pdbx_description
1 polymer ?
#
loop_
_entity_poly.entity_id
_entity_poly.type
_entity_poly.pdbx_seq_one_letter_code
_entity_poly.pdbx_strand_id
1 'polypeptide(L)'
;MKEVHSLAGTTFSNIKERDSYDSEKEAIMTLDEFEKWLVHYIVNVYHKRVHSALGISPEQKWKIGIFGDENEVGCGYPQLPVDEQTLLLDFLPSITRTIQHNGVTIDGLRYYDVALNMYISDSDESGKSKEFLFRRDPRNISKIWFYDPKLKRYFQFHLQIRQCPK
;
A
#
# COMPACT_ATOMS: atom_id res chain seq x y z
N MET A 1 5.35 -22.14 -8.64
CA MET A 1 5.40 -21.10 -9.68
C MET A 1 6.27 -21.58 -10.85
N LYS A 2 5.85 -22.63 -11.59
CA LYS A 2 6.68 -23.22 -12.66
C LYS A 2 6.79 -22.36 -13.93
N GLU A 3 5.81 -21.47 -14.14
CA GLU A 3 5.61 -20.72 -15.38
C GLU A 3 6.48 -19.46 -15.47
N VAL A 4 7.00 -18.98 -14.34
CA VAL A 4 8.02 -17.91 -14.35
C VAL A 4 9.38 -18.56 -14.64
N HIS A 5 9.66 -19.74 -14.08
CA HIS A 5 10.90 -20.48 -14.33
C HIS A 5 11.00 -21.11 -15.74
N SER A 6 9.94 -21.06 -16.55
CA SER A 6 9.97 -21.48 -17.96
C SER A 6 10.38 -20.35 -18.91
N LEU A 7 10.48 -19.11 -18.42
CA LEU A 7 11.09 -18.02 -19.16
C LEU A 7 12.61 -18.17 -19.15
N ALA A 8 13.22 -17.99 -20.32
CA ALA A 8 14.66 -17.94 -20.46
C ALA A 8 15.20 -16.71 -19.71
N GLY A 9 16.27 -16.88 -18.92
CA GLY A 9 16.88 -15.80 -18.13
C GLY A 9 16.36 -15.66 -16.70
N THR A 10 15.61 -16.64 -16.18
CA THR A 10 15.18 -16.62 -14.78
C THR A 10 16.24 -17.18 -13.84
N THR A 11 16.41 -16.54 -12.68
CA THR A 11 17.27 -17.07 -11.63
C THR A 11 16.67 -18.37 -11.11
N PHE A 12 17.44 -19.44 -11.20
CA PHE A 12 17.06 -20.74 -10.66
C PHE A 12 16.80 -20.65 -9.14
N SER A 13 15.82 -21.41 -8.67
CA SER A 13 15.47 -21.46 -7.24
C SER A 13 16.48 -22.22 -6.37
N ASN A 14 17.55 -22.75 -6.99
CA ASN A 14 18.57 -23.58 -6.36
C ASN A 14 19.82 -22.75 -6.04
N ILE A 15 20.26 -22.78 -4.78
CA ILE A 15 21.41 -22.04 -4.26
C ILE A 15 22.70 -22.39 -5.03
N LYS A 16 22.86 -23.65 -5.46
CA LYS A 16 24.05 -24.11 -6.21
C LYS A 16 24.10 -23.63 -7.66
N GLU A 17 22.95 -23.31 -8.26
CA GLU A 17 22.87 -22.80 -9.64
C GLU A 17 22.99 -21.28 -9.69
N ARG A 18 22.78 -20.57 -8.57
CA ARG A 18 22.95 -19.11 -8.47
C ARG A 18 24.41 -18.68 -8.31
N ASP A 19 25.28 -19.54 -7.77
CA ASP A 19 26.67 -19.21 -7.46
C ASP A 19 27.55 -19.00 -8.71
N SER A 20 27.14 -19.58 -9.84
CA SER A 20 27.83 -19.47 -11.14
C SER A 20 27.04 -18.70 -12.20
N TYR A 21 25.92 -18.06 -11.84
CA TYR A 21 24.99 -17.42 -12.78
C TYR A 21 25.23 -15.91 -12.89
N ASP A 22 25.76 -15.47 -14.04
CA ASP A 22 25.94 -14.05 -14.39
C ASP A 22 24.58 -13.45 -14.81
N SER A 23 23.88 -12.86 -13.83
CA SER A 23 22.52 -12.36 -14.01
C SER A 23 22.41 -11.20 -15.01
N GLU A 24 23.50 -10.45 -15.24
CA GLU A 24 23.52 -9.36 -16.22
C GLU A 24 23.69 -9.87 -17.65
N LYS A 25 24.45 -10.95 -17.86
CA LYS A 25 24.65 -11.54 -19.20
C LYS A 25 23.51 -12.43 -19.67
N GLU A 26 22.80 -13.06 -18.74
CA GLU A 26 21.75 -14.03 -19.04
C GLU A 26 20.34 -13.42 -18.99
N ALA A 27 20.23 -12.11 -18.76
CA ALA A 27 18.96 -11.37 -18.80
C ALA A 27 18.45 -11.25 -20.25
N ILE A 28 17.40 -12.00 -20.58
CA ILE A 28 16.82 -12.05 -21.92
C ILE A 28 15.71 -11.02 -22.12
N MET A 29 15.21 -10.43 -21.03
CA MET A 29 14.13 -9.43 -21.05
C MET A 29 14.51 -8.21 -20.21
N THR A 30 14.12 -7.03 -20.71
CA THR A 30 14.10 -5.80 -19.91
C THR A 30 12.96 -5.83 -18.88
N LEU A 31 13.02 -4.95 -17.87
CA LEU A 31 11.96 -4.84 -16.86
C LEU A 31 10.59 -4.52 -17.49
N ASP A 32 10.54 -3.62 -18.48
CA ASP A 32 9.31 -3.24 -19.19
C ASP A 32 8.71 -4.42 -19.98
N GLU A 33 9.56 -5.22 -20.64
CA GLU A 33 9.12 -6.43 -21.33
C GLU A 33 8.59 -7.48 -20.35
N PHE A 34 9.24 -7.65 -19.20
CA PHE A 34 8.78 -8.55 -18.17
C PHE A 34 7.46 -8.10 -17.56
N GLU A 35 7.27 -6.80 -17.30
CA GLU A 35 6.00 -6.24 -16.83
C GLU A 35 4.87 -6.54 -17.82
N LYS A 36 5.09 -6.31 -19.12
CA LYS A 36 4.10 -6.63 -20.17
C LYS A 36 3.77 -8.12 -20.21
N TRP A 37 4.79 -8.98 -20.15
CA TRP A 37 4.59 -10.42 -20.11
C TRP A 37 3.83 -10.85 -18.86
N LEU A 38 4.19 -10.31 -17.69
CA LEU A 38 3.58 -10.64 -16.41
C LEU A 38 2.10 -10.24 -16.40
N VAL A 39 1.77 -9.04 -16.86
CA VAL A 39 0.38 -8.58 -17.01
C VAL A 39 -0.38 -9.52 -17.96
N HIS A 40 0.20 -9.86 -19.11
CA HIS A 40 -0.42 -10.78 -20.04
C HIS A 40 -0.67 -12.16 -19.40
N TYR A 41 0.32 -12.71 -18.70
CA TYR A 41 0.22 -13.99 -18.01
C TYR A 41 -0.89 -13.97 -16.95
N ILE A 42 -0.91 -12.94 -16.09
CA ILE A 42 -1.91 -12.81 -15.04
C ILE A 42 -3.31 -12.74 -15.66
N VAL A 43 -3.54 -11.81 -16.60
CA VAL A 43 -4.88 -11.50 -17.13
C VAL A 43 -5.38 -12.58 -18.10
N ASN A 44 -4.53 -13.04 -19.01
CA ASN A 44 -4.95 -13.89 -20.12
C ASN A 44 -4.68 -15.38 -19.92
N VAL A 45 -3.81 -15.76 -18.98
CA VAL A 45 -3.46 -17.17 -18.75
C VAL A 45 -3.97 -17.62 -17.38
N TYR A 46 -3.46 -17.03 -16.30
CA TYR A 46 -3.74 -17.50 -14.94
C TYR A 46 -5.23 -17.40 -14.58
N HIS A 47 -5.85 -16.24 -14.80
CA HIS A 47 -7.27 -16.04 -14.43
C HIS A 47 -8.24 -16.83 -15.31
N LYS A 48 -7.84 -17.24 -16.52
CA LYS A 48 -8.67 -17.98 -17.47
C LYS A 48 -8.51 -19.50 -17.35
N ARG A 49 -7.34 -19.99 -16.93
CA ARG A 49 -7.08 -21.43 -16.76
C ARG A 49 -7.80 -21.98 -15.53
N VAL A 50 -8.27 -23.22 -15.62
CA VAL A 50 -8.78 -23.97 -14.46
C VAL A 50 -7.68 -24.07 -13.40
N HIS A 51 -7.98 -23.59 -12.20
CA HIS A 51 -7.05 -23.63 -11.08
C HIS A 51 -7.23 -24.92 -10.29
N SER A 52 -6.16 -25.68 -10.07
CA SER A 52 -6.22 -27.01 -9.46
C SER A 52 -6.88 -27.03 -8.08
N ALA A 53 -6.68 -25.97 -7.28
CA ALA A 53 -7.30 -25.84 -5.96
C ALA A 53 -8.78 -25.43 -6.01
N LEU A 54 -9.25 -24.83 -7.11
CA LEU A 54 -10.62 -24.31 -7.23
C LEU A 54 -11.52 -25.21 -8.09
N GLY A 55 -10.93 -26.05 -8.95
CA GLY A 55 -11.68 -26.86 -9.93
C GLY A 55 -12.28 -26.06 -11.09
N ILE A 56 -12.26 -24.73 -11.02
CA ILE A 56 -12.72 -23.78 -12.04
C ILE A 56 -11.69 -22.66 -12.24
N SER A 57 -11.90 -21.77 -13.21
CA SER A 57 -10.99 -20.63 -13.38
C SER A 57 -11.18 -19.58 -12.28
N PRO A 58 -10.11 -18.86 -11.87
CA PRO A 58 -10.23 -17.77 -10.91
C PRO A 58 -11.23 -16.69 -11.36
N GLU A 59 -11.29 -16.38 -12.66
CA GLU A 59 -12.27 -15.44 -13.22
C GLU A 59 -13.71 -15.92 -12.99
N GLN A 60 -13.99 -17.21 -13.21
CA GLN A 60 -15.31 -17.78 -12.97
C GLN A 60 -15.66 -17.77 -11.48
N LYS A 61 -14.75 -18.18 -10.60
CA LYS A 61 -15.01 -18.15 -9.15
C LYS A 61 -15.24 -16.73 -8.65
N TRP A 62 -14.53 -15.74 -9.19
CA TRP A 62 -14.77 -14.32 -8.90
C TRP A 62 -16.18 -13.89 -9.31
N LYS A 63 -16.63 -14.24 -10.52
CA LYS A 63 -18.00 -13.94 -10.98
C LYS A 63 -19.07 -14.57 -10.08
N ILE A 64 -18.90 -15.83 -9.69
CA ILE A 64 -19.79 -16.51 -8.74
C ILE A 64 -19.78 -15.77 -7.39
N GLY A 65 -18.61 -15.38 -6.90
CA GLY A 65 -18.51 -14.62 -5.63
C GLY A 65 -19.27 -13.29 -5.67
N ILE A 66 -19.23 -12.56 -6.79
CA ILE A 66 -19.90 -11.25 -6.91
C ILE A 66 -21.40 -11.40 -7.20
N PHE A 67 -21.79 -12.24 -8.15
CA PHE A 67 -23.17 -12.32 -8.65
C PHE A 67 -23.98 -13.48 -8.05
N GLY A 68 -23.31 -14.45 -7.44
CA GLY A 68 -23.91 -15.70 -7.00
C GLY A 68 -24.10 -16.69 -8.15
N ASP A 69 -24.59 -17.86 -7.78
CA ASP A 69 -25.13 -18.88 -8.66
C ASP A 69 -26.34 -19.56 -8.00
N GLU A 70 -26.75 -20.73 -8.49
CA GLU A 70 -27.88 -21.48 -7.93
C GLU A 70 -27.64 -21.98 -6.48
N ASN A 71 -26.37 -22.06 -6.06
CA ASN A 71 -25.95 -22.63 -4.78
C ASN A 71 -25.35 -21.59 -3.81
N GLU A 72 -24.77 -20.51 -4.32
CA GLU A 72 -24.09 -19.45 -3.56
C GLU A 72 -24.74 -18.09 -3.81
N VAL A 73 -25.02 -17.34 -2.75
CA VAL A 73 -25.48 -15.94 -2.87
C VAL A 73 -24.28 -15.03 -3.09
N GLY A 74 -24.32 -14.22 -4.14
CA GLY A 74 -23.26 -13.25 -4.44
C GLY A 74 -23.16 -12.14 -3.41
N CYS A 75 -21.95 -11.67 -3.13
CA CYS A 75 -21.73 -10.55 -2.22
C CYS A 75 -22.03 -9.17 -2.83
N GLY A 76 -22.30 -9.11 -4.14
CA GLY A 76 -22.47 -7.86 -4.88
C GLY A 76 -21.14 -7.16 -5.14
N TYR A 77 -21.19 -6.05 -5.88
CA TYR A 77 -19.99 -5.24 -6.09
C TYR A 77 -19.54 -4.60 -4.77
N PRO A 78 -18.23 -4.65 -4.45
CA PRO A 78 -17.72 -3.91 -3.31
C PRO A 78 -17.98 -2.42 -3.54
N GLN A 79 -18.33 -1.71 -2.47
CA GLN A 79 -18.54 -0.28 -2.56
C GLN A 79 -17.21 0.40 -2.89
N LEU A 80 -17.23 1.24 -3.93
CA LEU A 80 -16.08 2.07 -4.28
C LEU A 80 -15.85 3.08 -3.15
N PRO A 81 -14.61 3.29 -2.71
CA PRO A 81 -14.27 4.37 -1.81
C PRO A 81 -14.76 5.70 -2.38
N VAL A 82 -15.51 6.45 -1.59
CA VAL A 82 -16.11 7.73 -2.02
C VAL A 82 -15.05 8.83 -2.18
N ASP A 83 -13.95 8.73 -1.44
CA ASP A 83 -12.85 9.69 -1.47
C ASP A 83 -11.56 9.04 -1.99
N GLU A 84 -11.23 9.34 -3.24
CA GLU A 84 -10.01 8.88 -3.91
C GLU A 84 -8.74 9.31 -3.17
N GLN A 85 -8.76 10.50 -2.55
CA GLN A 85 -7.59 11.01 -1.84
C GLN A 85 -7.31 10.19 -0.59
N THR A 86 -8.34 9.90 0.22
CA THR A 86 -8.21 9.02 1.40
C THR A 86 -7.69 7.64 1.00
N LEU A 87 -8.21 7.07 -0.09
CA LEU A 87 -7.74 5.77 -0.59
C LEU A 87 -6.24 5.80 -0.90
N LEU A 88 -5.77 6.81 -1.64
CA LEU A 88 -4.35 6.95 -1.97
C LEU A 88 -3.49 7.09 -0.70
N LEU A 89 -3.95 7.88 0.26
CA LEU A 89 -3.24 8.10 1.53
C LEU A 89 -3.17 6.85 2.40
N ASP A 90 -4.17 5.97 2.34
CA ASP A 90 -4.19 4.71 3.09
C ASP A 90 -3.08 3.74 2.67
N PHE A 91 -2.63 3.84 1.41
CA PHE A 91 -1.49 3.09 0.88
C PHE A 91 -0.13 3.72 1.20
N LEU A 92 -0.08 4.96 1.70
CA LEU A 92 1.18 5.56 2.14
C LEU A 92 1.64 4.95 3.47
N PRO A 93 2.96 4.97 3.77
CA PRO A 93 3.47 4.56 5.07
C PRO A 93 2.76 5.28 6.23
N SER A 94 2.31 4.50 7.21
CA SER A 94 1.73 4.99 8.45
C SER A 94 2.78 5.23 9.52
N ILE A 95 2.61 6.33 10.26
CA ILE A 95 3.47 6.73 11.37
C ILE A 95 2.55 7.15 12.51
N THR A 96 2.71 6.57 13.71
CA THR A 96 1.96 7.00 14.89
C THR A 96 2.81 7.90 15.77
N ARG A 97 2.27 9.05 16.18
CA ARG A 97 2.97 10.00 17.08
C ARG A 97 1.98 10.71 18.00
N THR A 98 2.45 11.08 19.18
CA THR A 98 1.73 11.97 20.09
C THR A 98 1.80 13.42 19.59
N ILE A 99 0.70 14.15 19.72
CA ILE A 99 0.64 15.58 19.43
C ILE A 99 1.01 16.36 20.70
N GLN A 100 2.04 17.20 20.60
CA GLN A 100 2.49 18.08 21.67
C GLN A 100 1.97 19.51 21.44
N HIS A 101 2.09 20.39 22.45
CA HIS A 101 1.80 21.82 22.30
C HIS A 101 2.55 22.47 21.12
N ASN A 102 3.69 21.86 20.80
CA ASN A 102 4.61 22.32 19.81
C ASN A 102 4.27 21.72 18.41
N GLY A 103 3.23 20.90 18.27
CA GLY A 103 2.88 20.17 17.05
C GLY A 103 3.34 18.71 17.12
N VAL A 104 3.67 18.15 15.96
CA VAL A 104 4.17 16.78 15.82
C VAL A 104 5.57 16.79 15.24
N THR A 105 6.46 15.95 15.79
CA THR A 105 7.83 15.78 15.29
C THR A 105 7.97 14.39 14.67
N ILE A 106 8.34 14.34 13.40
CA ILE A 106 8.56 13.10 12.63
C ILE A 106 9.95 13.21 11.99
N ASP A 107 10.86 12.30 12.36
CA ASP A 107 12.25 12.27 11.88
C ASP A 107 13.00 13.61 12.01
N GLY A 108 12.81 14.29 13.15
CA GLY A 108 13.43 15.60 13.42
C GLY A 108 12.76 16.79 12.72
N LEU A 109 11.78 16.53 11.85
CA LEU A 109 10.99 17.56 11.17
C LEU A 109 9.73 17.86 11.96
N ARG A 110 9.42 19.15 12.09
CA ARG A 110 8.30 19.63 12.91
C ARG A 110 7.16 20.13 12.03
N TYR A 111 5.97 19.63 12.30
CA TYR A 111 4.75 20.01 11.61
C TYR A 111 3.78 20.57 12.65
N TYR A 112 3.17 21.71 12.35
CA TYR A 112 2.25 22.39 13.25
C TYR A 112 1.10 23.00 12.46
N ASP A 113 -0.09 22.87 13.02
CA ASP A 113 -1.30 23.54 12.57
C ASP A 113 -2.20 23.78 13.79
N VAL A 114 -2.99 24.85 13.76
CA VAL A 114 -3.92 25.20 14.85
C VAL A 114 -4.97 24.11 15.06
N ALA A 115 -5.34 23.37 14.00
CA ALA A 115 -6.26 22.24 14.09
C ALA A 115 -5.75 21.09 14.99
N LEU A 116 -4.43 20.98 15.20
CA LEU A 116 -3.86 19.99 16.10
C LEU A 116 -4.11 20.34 17.58
N ASN A 117 -4.43 21.60 17.89
CA ASN A 117 -4.51 22.06 19.28
C ASN A 117 -5.58 21.32 20.09
N MET A 118 -6.66 20.88 19.45
CA MET A 118 -7.74 20.14 20.11
C MET A 118 -7.36 18.70 20.49
N TYR A 119 -6.22 18.20 20.01
CA TYR A 119 -5.71 16.86 20.27
C TYR A 119 -4.45 16.88 21.15
N ILE A 120 -4.01 18.08 21.59
CA ILE A 120 -2.91 18.22 22.55
C ILE A 120 -3.36 17.62 23.89
N SER A 121 -2.49 16.80 24.48
CA SER A 121 -2.74 16.15 25.78
C SER A 121 -3.96 15.24 25.81
N ASP A 122 -4.45 14.77 24.65
CA ASP A 122 -5.47 13.72 24.61
C ASP A 122 -4.86 12.45 25.24
N SER A 123 -5.56 11.88 26.21
CA SER A 123 -5.13 10.69 26.94
C SER A 123 -6.01 9.51 26.58
N ASP A 124 -5.40 8.37 26.34
CA ASP A 124 -6.14 7.12 26.15
C ASP A 124 -6.80 6.67 27.47
N GLU A 125 -7.70 5.69 27.40
CA GLU A 125 -8.44 5.15 28.57
C GLU A 125 -7.50 4.64 29.68
N SER A 126 -6.25 4.33 29.34
CA SER A 126 -5.18 3.90 30.24
C SER A 126 -4.34 5.04 30.83
N GLY A 127 -4.68 6.31 30.58
CA GLY A 127 -3.97 7.49 31.09
C GLY A 127 -2.62 7.79 30.39
N LYS A 128 -2.32 7.11 29.30
CA LYS A 128 -1.14 7.39 28.45
C LYS A 128 -1.46 8.44 27.40
N SER A 129 -0.48 9.22 26.99
CA SER A 129 -0.65 10.17 25.89
C SER A 129 -1.04 9.43 24.61
N LYS A 130 -2.15 9.85 24.01
CA LYS A 130 -2.72 9.20 22.84
C LYS A 130 -1.82 9.43 21.63
N GLU A 131 -1.56 8.35 20.91
CA GLU A 131 -0.89 8.43 19.61
C GLU A 131 -1.92 8.59 18.50
N PHE A 132 -1.58 9.42 17.53
CA PHE A 132 -2.41 9.66 16.36
C PHE A 132 -1.72 9.18 15.10
N LEU A 133 -2.52 8.79 14.12
CA LEU A 133 -2.06 8.28 12.84
C LEU A 133 -1.73 9.43 11.89
N PHE A 134 -0.51 9.40 11.37
CA PHE A 134 -0.04 10.28 10.31
C PHE A 134 0.39 9.45 9.10
N ARG A 135 0.14 9.99 7.91
CA ARG A 135 0.68 9.50 6.64
C ARG A 135 1.67 10.52 6.11
N ARG A 136 2.75 10.03 5.50
CA ARG A 136 3.72 10.89 4.81
C ARG A 136 4.26 10.14 3.60
N ASP A 137 4.35 10.84 2.47
CA ASP A 137 5.04 10.31 1.30
C ASP A 137 6.57 10.37 1.56
N PRO A 138 7.29 9.24 1.52
CA PRO A 138 8.74 9.22 1.65
C PRO A 138 9.47 10.09 0.61
N ARG A 139 8.87 10.31 -0.55
CA ARG A 139 9.43 11.14 -1.63
C ARG A 139 9.19 12.64 -1.41
N ASN A 140 8.19 13.01 -0.62
CA ASN A 140 7.85 14.40 -0.33
C ASN A 140 7.54 14.60 1.15
N ILE A 141 8.56 15.00 1.90
CA ILE A 141 8.48 15.30 3.33
C ILE A 141 7.90 16.69 3.66
N SER A 142 7.52 17.50 2.66
CA SER A 142 7.04 18.87 2.90
C SER A 142 5.63 18.89 3.51
N LYS A 143 4.91 17.78 3.38
CA LYS A 143 3.50 17.65 3.77
C LYS A 143 3.31 16.36 4.57
N ILE A 144 2.44 16.43 5.56
CA ILE A 144 1.94 15.27 6.28
C ILE A 144 0.42 15.26 6.25
N TRP A 145 -0.18 14.09 6.40
CA TRP A 145 -1.61 13.93 6.51
C TRP A 145 -1.94 13.33 7.86
N PHE A 146 -2.68 14.07 8.68
CA PHE A 146 -3.20 13.64 9.96
C PHE A 146 -4.56 12.98 9.78
N TYR A 147 -4.73 11.76 10.30
CA TYR A 147 -6.04 11.13 10.34
C TYR A 147 -6.79 11.56 11.60
N ASP A 148 -7.91 12.25 11.41
CA ASP A 148 -8.78 12.62 12.52
C ASP A 148 -9.70 11.45 12.89
N PRO A 149 -9.58 10.87 14.10
CA PRO A 149 -10.42 9.76 14.53
C PRO A 149 -11.90 10.14 14.70
N LYS A 150 -12.23 11.42 14.90
CA LYS A 150 -13.61 11.90 15.07
C LYS A 150 -14.31 12.08 13.73
N LEU A 151 -13.65 12.80 12.80
CA LEU A 151 -14.19 13.10 11.48
C LEU A 151 -13.92 12.03 10.42
N LYS A 152 -13.13 11.01 10.76
CA LYS A 152 -12.72 9.88 9.90
C LYS A 152 -12.21 10.34 8.54
N ARG A 153 -11.34 11.36 8.54
CA ARG A 153 -10.77 11.96 7.32
C ARG A 153 -9.35 12.46 7.55
N TYR A 154 -8.62 12.62 6.46
CA TYR A 154 -7.27 13.15 6.49
C TYR A 154 -7.23 14.69 6.38
N PHE A 155 -6.38 15.32 7.18
CA PHE A 155 -6.06 16.75 7.11
C PHE A 155 -4.60 16.95 6.74
N GLN A 156 -4.34 17.82 5.76
CA GLN A 156 -2.98 18.09 5.31
C GLN A 156 -2.34 19.21 6.12
N PHE A 157 -1.14 18.95 6.64
CA PHE A 157 -0.31 19.95 7.31
C PHE A 157 1.03 20.10 6.62
N HIS A 158 1.58 21.31 6.67
CA HIS A 158 2.85 21.63 6.02
C HIS A 158 3.99 21.66 7.03
N LEU A 159 5.20 21.38 6.54
CA LEU A 159 6.42 21.49 7.31
C LEU A 159 6.60 22.92 7.82
N GLN A 160 6.89 23.07 9.12
CA GLN A 160 7.20 24.37 9.69
C GLN A 160 8.66 24.72 9.39
N ILE A 161 8.89 25.56 8.38
CA ILE A 161 10.22 26.08 8.08
C ILE A 161 10.56 27.11 9.17
N ARG A 162 11.51 26.78 10.04
CA ARG A 162 12.11 27.78 10.94
C ARG A 162 12.92 28.74 10.06
N GLN A 163 12.51 30.00 9.98
CA GLN A 163 13.41 31.03 9.47
C GLN A 163 14.62 31.08 10.41
N CYS A 164 15.83 30.93 9.86
CA CYS A 164 17.04 31.22 10.62
C CYS A 164 16.97 32.70 11.05
N PRO A 165 17.18 33.01 12.35
CA PRO A 165 17.41 34.39 12.73
C PRO A 165 18.66 34.89 11.97
N LYS A 166 18.51 36.04 11.29
CA LYS A 166 19.63 36.75 10.66
C LYS A 166 20.57 37.31 11.72
#